data_AF-A0A2N1MGL0-F1
#
_entry.id   AF-A0A2N1MGL0-F1
#
_cell.length_a   1.000
_cell.length_b   1.000
_cell.length_c   1.000
_cell.angle_alpha   90.00
_cell.angle_beta   90.00
_cell.angle_gamma   90.00
#
_symmetry.space_group_name_H-M   'P 1'
#
loop_
_entity.id
_entity.type
_entity.pdbx_description
1 polymer ?
#
loop_
_entity_poly.entity_id
_entity_poly.type
_entity_poly.pdbx_seq_one_letter_code
_entity_poly.pdbx_strand_id
1 'polypeptide(L)'
;MVLSSENLVDTNTQMGFAWAEISDCYTDNVPPIIFQGATAFNLSSTKAEIYAVVTALILCPNDSEITFYTDSQNVIDTYQKISNKLTSIQKVLKNSNIAWRLIDHIIIDKTLSVTFFKVKAHSGNQFNDLSDELANSARTLPPIEINSTRLLMTPLWDCFGPIDRDIRNFSRNLRVR
;
A
#
# COMPACT_ATOMS: atom_id res chain seq x y z
N MET A 1 -41.90 -11.77 0.83
CA MET A 1 -40.65 -12.16 0.15
C MET A 1 -39.61 -11.12 0.50
N VAL A 2 -38.84 -11.37 1.56
CA VAL A 2 -37.82 -10.43 2.06
C VAL A 2 -36.51 -10.93 1.50
N LEU A 3 -35.92 -10.19 0.56
CA LEU A 3 -34.58 -10.45 0.07
C LEU A 3 -33.61 -9.81 1.09
N SER A 4 -33.08 -10.63 1.99
CA SER A 4 -31.85 -10.31 2.71
C SER A 4 -30.69 -10.44 1.72
N SER A 5 -30.26 -9.32 1.14
CA SER A 5 -28.97 -9.28 0.45
C SER A 5 -27.88 -9.24 1.51
N GLU A 6 -27.53 -10.39 2.07
CA GLU A 6 -26.19 -10.55 2.61
C GLU A 6 -25.25 -10.40 1.42
N ASN A 7 -24.55 -9.26 1.37
CA ASN A 7 -23.40 -9.11 0.49
C ASN A 7 -22.36 -10.12 0.96
N LEU A 8 -22.41 -11.32 0.40
CA LEU A 8 -21.34 -12.30 0.42
C LEU A 8 -20.14 -11.69 -0.31
N VAL A 9 -19.43 -10.81 0.39
CA VAL A 9 -18.05 -10.49 0.04
C VAL A 9 -17.29 -11.78 0.32
N ASP A 10 -17.11 -12.58 -0.72
CA ASP A 10 -16.33 -13.81 -0.70
C ASP A 10 -14.96 -13.49 -0.08
N THR A 11 -14.73 -13.95 1.15
CA THR A 11 -13.50 -13.73 1.93
C THR A 11 -12.26 -14.28 1.23
N ASN A 12 -12.42 -15.00 0.13
CA ASN A 12 -11.35 -15.48 -0.74
C ASN A 12 -10.72 -14.41 -1.66
N THR A 13 -11.23 -13.17 -1.69
CA THR A 13 -10.75 -12.14 -2.65
C THR A 13 -10.12 -10.93 -1.97
N GLN A 14 -9.33 -11.13 -0.91
CA GLN A 14 -8.68 -10.07 -0.15
C GLN A 14 -7.19 -10.38 0.09
N MET A 15 -6.37 -9.34 0.18
CA MET A 15 -4.97 -9.45 0.59
C MET A 15 -4.76 -8.61 1.84
N GLY A 16 -4.16 -9.22 2.86
CA GLY A 16 -3.76 -8.48 4.05
C GLY A 16 -2.41 -7.81 3.86
N PHE A 17 -2.19 -6.78 4.64
CA PHE A 17 -0.94 -6.05 4.75
C PHE A 17 -0.73 -5.65 6.20
N ALA A 18 0.52 -5.52 6.62
CA ALA A 18 0.86 -5.16 7.97
C ALA A 18 2.24 -4.51 8.04
N TRP A 19 2.51 -3.83 9.14
CA TRP A 19 3.83 -3.34 9.49
C TRP A 19 3.98 -3.29 11.01
N ALA A 20 5.22 -3.35 11.47
CA ALA A 20 5.61 -3.19 12.86
C ALA A 20 6.60 -2.02 12.97
N GLU A 21 6.30 -1.06 13.83
CA GLU A 21 7.20 0.03 14.17
C GLU A 21 8.10 -0.38 15.33
N ILE A 22 9.39 -0.13 15.13
CA ILE A 22 10.45 -0.40 16.10
C ILE A 22 11.21 0.92 16.23
N SER A 23 10.79 1.76 17.16
CA SER A 23 11.49 3.01 17.47
C SER A 23 12.58 2.74 18.51
N ASP A 24 13.72 3.42 18.38
CA ASP A 24 14.85 3.34 19.33
C ASP A 24 14.50 3.77 20.76
N CYS A 25 13.33 4.39 20.96
CA CYS A 25 12.82 4.79 22.28
C CYS A 25 12.11 3.66 23.04
N TYR A 26 11.84 2.52 22.41
CA TYR A 26 11.32 1.35 23.10
C TYR A 26 12.46 0.60 23.77
N THR A 27 12.50 0.61 25.10
CA THR A 27 13.34 -0.30 25.88
C THR A 27 12.92 -1.75 25.59
N ASP A 28 13.82 -2.72 25.82
CA ASP A 28 13.69 -4.16 25.49
C ASP A 28 12.39 -4.86 25.98
N ASN A 29 11.51 -4.16 26.71
CA ASN A 29 10.29 -4.68 27.32
C ASN A 29 8.97 -4.06 26.80
N VAL A 30 9.01 -3.11 25.85
CA VAL A 30 7.78 -2.56 25.26
C VAL A 30 7.47 -3.30 23.94
N PRO A 31 6.26 -3.87 23.78
CA PRO A 31 5.91 -4.55 22.54
C PRO A 31 5.92 -3.56 21.36
N PRO A 32 6.33 -4.00 20.16
CA PRO A 32 6.33 -3.15 18.98
C PRO A 32 4.91 -2.67 18.67
N ILE A 33 4.78 -1.45 18.16
CA ILE A 33 3.50 -0.97 17.64
C ILE A 33 3.26 -1.70 16.33
N ILE A 34 2.12 -2.38 16.22
CA ILE A 34 1.75 -3.14 15.02
C ILE A 34 0.47 -2.56 14.41
N PHE A 35 0.42 -2.60 13.09
CA PHE A 35 -0.79 -2.31 12.34
C PHE A 35 -1.03 -3.42 11.33
N GLN A 36 -2.30 -3.77 11.13
CA GLN A 36 -2.71 -4.75 10.13
C GLN A 36 -4.03 -4.32 9.48
N GLY A 37 -4.16 -4.59 8.19
CA GLY A 37 -5.36 -4.26 7.41
C GLY A 37 -5.50 -5.16 6.19
N ALA A 38 -6.65 -5.08 5.54
CA ALA A 38 -6.92 -5.77 4.29
C ALA A 38 -7.11 -4.77 3.15
N THR A 39 -6.78 -5.17 1.92
CA THR A 39 -7.22 -4.52 0.70
C THR A 39 -8.01 -5.51 -0.14
N ALA A 40 -9.09 -5.03 -0.76
CA ALA A 40 -9.83 -5.74 -1.78
C ALA A 40 -9.58 -5.12 -3.16
N PHE A 41 -10.05 -5.82 -4.20
CA PHE A 41 -10.02 -5.42 -5.62
C PHE A 41 -8.62 -5.24 -6.23
N ASN A 42 -8.39 -5.81 -7.41
CA ASN A 42 -7.10 -5.78 -8.11
C ASN A 42 -5.92 -6.27 -7.24
N LEU A 43 -6.09 -7.45 -6.63
CA LEU A 43 -5.14 -8.05 -5.72
C LEU A 43 -3.75 -8.20 -6.36
N SER A 44 -2.73 -7.68 -5.67
CA SER A 44 -1.32 -7.98 -5.93
C SER A 44 -0.53 -7.78 -4.65
N SER A 45 0.54 -8.58 -4.45
CA SER A 45 1.45 -8.41 -3.30
C SER A 45 2.01 -7.00 -3.26
N THR A 46 2.41 -6.46 -4.42
CA THR A 46 2.85 -5.08 -4.55
C THR A 46 1.83 -4.07 -4.03
N LYS A 47 0.52 -4.27 -4.26
CA LYS A 47 -0.52 -3.37 -3.74
C LYS A 47 -0.61 -3.44 -2.22
N ALA A 48 -0.62 -4.64 -1.64
CA ALA A 48 -0.65 -4.84 -0.20
C ALA A 48 0.58 -4.18 0.47
N GLU A 49 1.76 -4.38 -0.09
CA GLU A 49 3.00 -3.75 0.40
C GLU A 49 2.94 -2.21 0.35
N ILE A 50 2.40 -1.64 -0.73
CA ILE A 50 2.22 -0.18 -0.83
C ILE A 50 1.21 0.33 0.21
N TYR A 51 0.14 -0.42 0.48
CA TYR A 51 -0.83 -0.06 1.52
C TYR A 51 -0.21 -0.08 2.93
N ALA A 52 0.71 -1.01 3.20
CA ALA A 52 1.50 -0.99 4.43
C ALA A 52 2.32 0.31 4.55
N VAL A 53 3.00 0.72 3.48
CA VAL A 53 3.76 2.00 3.45
C VAL A 53 2.84 3.21 3.66
N VAL A 54 1.71 3.29 2.95
CA VAL A 54 0.75 4.40 3.08
C VAL A 54 0.26 4.53 4.52
N THR A 55 -0.19 3.43 5.11
CA THR A 55 -0.76 3.45 6.47
C THR A 55 0.29 3.78 7.53
N ALA A 56 1.53 3.29 7.37
CA ALA A 56 2.64 3.69 8.23
C ALA A 56 2.91 5.21 8.15
N LEU A 57 3.05 5.75 6.94
CA LEU A 57 3.29 7.20 6.76
C LEU A 57 2.17 8.07 7.32
N ILE A 58 0.91 7.63 7.24
CA ILE A 58 -0.23 8.34 7.83
C ILE A 58 -0.07 8.43 9.36
N LEU A 59 0.37 7.36 10.02
CA LEU A 59 0.50 7.31 11.48
C LEU A 59 1.75 8.00 12.03
N CYS A 60 2.79 8.20 11.22
CA CYS A 60 4.01 8.87 11.69
C CYS A 60 3.76 10.32 12.16
N PRO A 61 4.58 10.90 13.04
CA PRO A 61 4.52 12.33 13.33
C PRO A 61 5.01 13.17 12.13
N ASN A 62 4.77 14.49 12.17
CA ASN A 62 5.38 15.42 11.22
C ASN A 62 6.91 15.54 11.49
N ASP A 63 7.65 15.98 10.48
CA ASP A 63 9.10 16.24 10.57
C ASP A 63 9.93 15.03 11.04
N SER A 64 9.43 13.82 10.80
CA SER A 64 10.05 12.57 11.27
C SER A 64 10.91 11.93 10.18
N GLU A 65 11.97 11.23 10.62
CA GLU A 65 12.79 10.37 9.78
C GLU A 65 12.33 8.91 9.91
N ILE A 66 12.01 8.30 8.78
CA ILE A 66 11.39 6.97 8.72
C ILE A 66 12.22 6.10 7.81
N THR A 67 12.54 4.92 8.33
CA THR A 67 13.30 3.90 7.62
C THR A 67 12.45 2.65 7.45
N PHE A 68 12.06 2.35 6.21
CA PHE A 68 11.30 1.15 5.89
C PHE A 68 12.23 -0.01 5.57
N TYR A 69 12.10 -1.10 6.34
CA TYR A 69 12.73 -2.37 6.05
C TYR A 69 11.72 -3.25 5.31
N THR A 70 11.97 -3.56 4.04
CA THR A 70 11.06 -4.36 3.22
C THR A 70 11.81 -5.35 2.34
N ASP A 71 11.23 -6.53 2.15
CA ASP A 71 11.71 -7.54 1.22
C ASP A 71 11.14 -7.32 -0.20
N SER A 72 10.36 -6.26 -0.44
CA SER A 72 9.83 -5.93 -1.76
C SER A 72 10.79 -5.08 -2.56
N GLN A 73 11.38 -5.66 -3.61
CA GLN A 73 12.19 -4.89 -4.55
C GLN A 73 11.32 -3.91 -5.36
N ASN A 74 10.06 -4.29 -5.64
CA ASN A 74 9.14 -3.47 -6.43
C ASN A 74 8.82 -2.14 -5.74
N VAL A 75 8.63 -2.16 -4.41
CA VAL A 75 8.40 -0.95 -3.62
C VAL A 75 9.63 -0.04 -3.69
N ILE A 76 10.82 -0.59 -3.44
CA ILE A 76 12.08 0.17 -3.45
C ILE A 76 12.33 0.80 -4.83
N ASP A 77 12.24 0.01 -5.89
CA ASP A 77 12.48 0.48 -7.26
C ASP A 77 11.47 1.55 -7.67
N THR A 78 10.21 1.42 -7.24
CA THR A 78 9.16 2.39 -7.57
C THR A 78 9.36 3.68 -6.81
N TYR A 79 9.67 3.61 -5.50
CA TYR A 79 10.02 4.78 -4.69
C TYR A 79 11.19 5.55 -5.29
N GLN A 80 12.28 4.87 -5.66
CA GLN A 80 13.45 5.50 -6.28
C GLN A 80 13.11 6.19 -7.60
N LYS A 81 12.24 5.58 -8.43
CA LYS A 81 11.79 6.20 -9.70
C LYS A 81 10.96 7.45 -9.46
N ILE A 82 10.08 7.44 -8.46
CA ILE A 82 9.16 8.54 -8.20
C ILE A 82 9.86 9.69 -7.48
N SER A 83 10.70 9.38 -6.48
CA SER A 83 11.51 10.35 -5.74
C SER A 83 12.56 11.04 -6.63
N ASN A 84 13.02 10.37 -7.68
CA ASN A 84 13.95 10.97 -8.63
C ASN A 84 13.25 12.10 -9.45
N LYS A 85 13.61 13.35 -9.14
CA LYS A 85 13.13 14.57 -9.81
C LYS A 85 13.41 14.62 -11.32
N LEU A 86 14.31 13.77 -11.83
CA LEU A 86 14.63 13.66 -13.26
C LEU A 86 13.67 12.72 -14.01
N THR A 87 12.77 12.03 -13.31
CA THR A 87 11.77 11.17 -13.93
C THR A 87 10.74 12.04 -14.63
N SER A 88 10.61 11.86 -15.95
CA SER A 88 9.62 12.57 -16.77
C SER A 88 8.21 12.43 -16.17
N ILE A 89 7.49 13.55 -16.11
CA ILE A 89 6.07 13.64 -15.70
C ILE A 89 5.23 12.59 -16.45
N GLN A 90 5.53 12.28 -17.71
CA GLN A 90 4.82 11.25 -18.48
C GLN A 90 5.03 9.83 -17.95
N LYS A 91 6.18 9.53 -17.34
CA LYS A 91 6.46 8.22 -16.71
C LYS A 91 5.80 8.14 -15.34
N VAL A 92 5.77 9.24 -14.58
CA VAL A 92 5.03 9.34 -13.31
C VAL A 92 3.53 9.16 -13.53
N LEU A 93 2.95 9.85 -14.52
CA LEU A 93 1.53 9.72 -14.88
C LEU A 93 1.13 8.35 -15.45
N LYS A 94 2.09 7.56 -15.95
CA LYS A 94 1.84 6.16 -16.36
C LYS A 94 1.75 5.21 -15.16
N ASN A 95 2.33 5.58 -14.02
CA ASN A 95 2.08 4.89 -12.77
C ASN A 95 0.71 5.38 -12.25
N SER A 96 -0.35 4.75 -12.71
CA SER A 96 -1.74 5.04 -12.30
C SER A 96 -2.07 4.58 -10.88
N ASN A 97 -1.10 4.08 -10.13
CA ASN A 97 -1.34 3.64 -8.77
C ASN A 97 -1.43 4.84 -7.83
N ILE A 98 -2.67 5.17 -7.48
CA ILE A 98 -3.05 6.31 -6.63
C ILE A 98 -2.33 6.30 -5.28
N ALA A 99 -2.02 5.12 -4.76
CA ALA A 99 -1.33 4.99 -3.49
C ALA A 99 0.05 5.65 -3.50
N TRP A 100 0.77 5.64 -4.64
CA TRP A 100 2.05 6.36 -4.74
C TRP A 100 1.89 7.88 -4.76
N ARG A 101 0.84 8.40 -5.41
CA ARG A 101 0.53 9.84 -5.35
C ARG A 101 0.19 10.27 -3.93
N LEU A 102 -0.49 9.40 -3.19
CA LEU A 102 -0.80 9.63 -1.78
C LEU A 102 0.47 9.60 -0.93
N ILE A 103 1.39 8.65 -1.16
CA ILE A 103 2.71 8.61 -0.50
C ILE A 103 3.46 9.94 -0.71
N ASP A 104 3.61 10.39 -1.96
CA ASP A 104 4.30 11.65 -2.27
C ASP A 104 3.65 12.84 -1.56
N HIS A 105 2.31 12.90 -1.57
CA HIS A 105 1.57 13.95 -0.89
C HIS A 105 1.83 13.94 0.62
N ILE A 106 1.75 12.79 1.27
CA ILE A 106 1.97 12.66 2.72
C ILE A 106 3.40 13.05 3.09
N ILE A 107 4.40 12.62 2.31
CA ILE A 107 5.81 12.94 2.56
C ILE A 107 6.04 14.45 2.50
N ILE A 108 5.47 15.14 1.51
CA ILE A 108 5.59 16.59 1.35
C ILE A 108 4.84 17.33 2.46
N ASP A 109 3.58 16.94 2.72
CA ASP A 109 2.69 17.60 3.68
C ASP A 109 3.22 17.51 5.12
N LYS A 110 3.81 16.36 5.48
CA LYS A 110 4.35 16.09 6.82
C LYS A 110 5.86 16.26 6.91
N THR A 111 6.50 16.79 5.87
CA THR A 111 7.95 17.07 5.84
C THR A 111 8.81 15.87 6.26
N LEU A 112 8.46 14.68 5.78
CA LEU A 112 9.10 13.42 6.18
C LEU A 112 10.40 13.16 5.43
N SER A 113 11.39 12.61 6.13
CA SER A 113 12.58 12.00 5.50
C SER A 113 12.37 10.50 5.41
N VAL A 114 12.23 9.95 4.21
CA VAL A 114 11.92 8.53 4.00
C VAL A 114 13.06 7.81 3.31
N THR A 115 13.53 6.72 3.93
CA THR A 115 14.52 5.80 3.37
C THR A 115 13.98 4.38 3.32
N PHE A 116 14.46 3.60 2.36
CA PHE A 116 14.10 2.19 2.21
C PHE A 116 15.36 1.33 2.24
N PHE A 117 15.35 0.27 3.06
CA PHE A 117 16.36 -0.78 3.07
C PHE A 117 15.75 -2.11 2.65
N LYS A 118 16.47 -2.78 1.74
CA LYS A 118 16.14 -4.12 1.30
C LYS A 118 16.54 -5.13 2.38
N VAL A 119 15.56 -5.87 2.89
CA VAL A 119 15.81 -7.08 3.66
C VAL A 119 15.73 -8.31 2.76
N LYS A 120 16.42 -9.38 3.16
CA LYS A 120 16.41 -10.65 2.42
C LYS A 120 15.15 -11.42 2.82
N ALA A 121 14.30 -11.72 1.84
CA ALA A 121 13.14 -12.58 2.06
C ALA A 121 13.58 -13.92 2.67
N HIS A 122 12.82 -14.41 3.65
CA HIS A 122 13.04 -15.70 4.33
C HIS A 122 14.43 -15.85 4.97
N SER A 123 15.03 -14.75 5.44
CA SER A 123 16.30 -14.80 6.18
C SER A 123 16.14 -15.04 7.68
N GLY A 124 14.93 -15.34 8.16
CA GLY A 124 14.62 -15.44 9.59
C GLY A 124 14.66 -14.09 10.31
N ASN A 125 14.27 -13.02 9.63
CA ASN A 125 14.16 -11.71 10.27
C ASN A 125 12.84 -11.67 11.05
N GLN A 126 12.93 -11.69 12.37
CA GLN A 126 11.79 -11.75 13.29
C GLN A 126 10.68 -10.74 12.96
N PHE A 127 11.03 -9.50 12.59
CA PHE A 127 10.05 -8.45 12.35
C PHE A 127 9.43 -8.51 10.94
N ASN A 128 10.19 -9.02 9.97
CA ASN A 128 9.65 -9.33 8.65
C ASN A 128 8.68 -10.51 8.74
N ASP A 129 9.10 -11.58 9.42
CA ASP A 129 8.28 -12.78 9.62
C ASP A 129 7.00 -12.43 10.41
N LEU A 130 7.11 -11.58 11.44
CA LEU A 130 5.95 -11.02 12.16
C LEU A 130 5.00 -10.25 11.22
N SER A 131 5.54 -9.41 10.35
CA SER A 131 4.73 -8.63 9.40
C SER A 131 4.01 -9.53 8.40
N ASP A 132 4.66 -10.59 7.92
CA ASP A 132 4.06 -11.59 7.04
C ASP A 132 2.95 -12.39 7.73
N GLU A 133 3.14 -12.78 9.00
CA GLU A 133 2.13 -13.44 9.81
C GLU A 133 0.90 -12.53 10.03
N LEU A 134 1.13 -11.27 10.39
CA LEU A 134 0.07 -10.28 10.57
C LEU A 134 -0.70 -10.05 9.27
N ALA A 135 0.00 -9.88 8.15
CA ALA A 135 -0.62 -9.71 6.83
C ALA A 135 -1.43 -10.95 6.42
N ASN A 136 -1.00 -12.16 6.77
CA ASN A 136 -1.77 -13.37 6.52
C ASN A 136 -3.05 -13.43 7.37
N SER A 137 -2.97 -13.05 8.64
CA SER A 137 -4.15 -13.02 9.52
C SER A 137 -5.17 -11.95 9.10
N ALA A 138 -4.67 -10.82 8.58
CA ALA A 138 -5.46 -9.66 8.21
C ALA A 138 -6.36 -9.88 6.98
N ARG A 139 -6.17 -10.96 6.21
CA ARG A 139 -6.99 -11.28 5.01
C ARG A 139 -8.49 -11.43 5.30
N THR A 140 -8.85 -11.59 6.57
CA THR A 140 -10.24 -11.73 7.03
C THR A 140 -10.85 -10.40 7.49
N LEU A 141 -10.06 -9.33 7.57
CA LEU A 141 -10.51 -8.02 8.00
C LEU A 141 -11.29 -7.29 6.90
N PRO A 142 -12.19 -6.36 7.26
CA PRO A 142 -12.83 -5.51 6.26
C PRO A 142 -11.78 -4.73 5.46
N PRO A 143 -11.92 -4.66 4.12
CA PRO A 143 -10.92 -4.01 3.28
C PRO A 143 -10.93 -2.49 3.46
N ILE A 144 -9.73 -1.93 3.52
CA ILE A 144 -9.46 -0.49 3.51
C ILE A 144 -9.35 -0.06 2.05
N GLU A 145 -10.05 1.02 1.69
CA GLU A 145 -10.00 1.61 0.36
C GLU A 145 -9.48 3.04 0.41
N ILE A 146 -8.52 3.36 -0.46
CA ILE A 146 -8.03 4.73 -0.62
C ILE A 146 -9.03 5.51 -1.49
N ASN A 147 -9.80 6.40 -0.87
CA ASN A 147 -10.75 7.25 -1.58
C ASN A 147 -10.02 8.37 -2.35
N SER A 148 -10.00 8.26 -3.69
CA SER A 148 -9.26 9.16 -4.59
C SER A 148 -9.99 10.48 -4.91
N THR A 149 -11.13 10.78 -4.28
CA THR A 149 -11.95 11.98 -4.60
C THR A 149 -11.22 13.32 -4.47
N ARG A 150 -10.08 13.37 -3.77
CA ARG A 150 -9.23 14.57 -3.66
C ARG A 150 -8.08 14.64 -4.69
N LEU A 151 -7.88 13.60 -5.49
CA LEU A 151 -6.85 13.57 -6.53
C LEU A 151 -7.51 13.83 -7.89
N LEU A 152 -7.31 15.04 -8.42
CA LEU A 152 -7.79 15.42 -9.75
C LEU A 152 -7.41 14.36 -10.80
N MET A 153 -8.41 13.98 -11.61
CA MET A 153 -8.34 13.04 -12.74
C MET A 153 -8.00 11.58 -12.41
N THR A 154 -8.75 10.97 -11.51
CA THR A 154 -8.72 9.52 -11.34
C THR A 154 -9.79 8.85 -12.22
N PRO A 155 -9.42 8.05 -13.23
CA PRO A 155 -10.41 7.28 -13.99
C PRO A 155 -11.00 6.19 -13.08
N LEU A 156 -12.32 6.26 -12.88
CA LEU A 156 -13.08 5.26 -12.14
C LEU A 156 -13.57 4.18 -13.12
N TRP A 157 -13.54 2.91 -12.69
CA TRP A 157 -14.24 1.84 -13.40
C TRP A 157 -15.68 1.76 -12.91
N ASP A 158 -16.62 2.20 -13.73
CA ASP A 158 -18.06 2.03 -13.53
C ASP A 158 -18.55 2.37 -12.10
N CYS A 159 -17.94 3.38 -11.47
CA CYS A 159 -18.17 3.80 -10.09
C CYS A 159 -17.82 2.78 -8.97
N PHE A 160 -17.30 1.59 -9.30
CA PHE A 160 -16.87 0.57 -8.33
C PHE A 160 -15.53 0.90 -7.65
N GLY A 161 -14.68 1.70 -8.29
CA GLY A 161 -13.40 2.09 -7.72
C GLY A 161 -12.41 2.63 -8.75
N PRO A 162 -11.26 3.15 -8.29
CA PRO A 162 -10.23 3.67 -9.18
C PRO A 162 -9.54 2.58 -10.03
N ILE A 163 -9.17 2.94 -11.26
CA ILE A 163 -8.36 2.07 -12.13
C ILE A 163 -6.88 2.22 -11.74
N ASP A 164 -6.41 1.30 -10.89
CA ASP A 164 -5.01 1.22 -10.42
C ASP A 164 -4.04 0.58 -11.45
N ARG A 165 -4.33 0.62 -12.76
CA ARG A 165 -3.52 0.00 -13.84
C ARG A 165 -3.40 0.91 -15.07
N ASP A 166 -2.45 0.68 -15.98
CA ASP A 166 -2.31 1.51 -17.20
C ASP A 166 -3.65 1.46 -17.97
N ILE A 167 -4.28 2.62 -18.15
CA ILE A 167 -5.61 2.79 -18.75
C ILE A 167 -5.68 2.16 -20.14
N ARG A 168 -4.59 2.19 -20.91
CA ARG A 168 -4.52 1.65 -22.29
C ARG A 168 -4.45 0.13 -22.29
N ASN A 169 -3.80 -0.47 -21.30
CA ASN A 169 -3.80 -1.93 -21.15
C ASN A 169 -5.13 -2.42 -20.57
N PHE A 170 -5.68 -1.66 -19.62
CA PHE A 170 -7.00 -1.94 -19.06
C PHE A 170 -8.09 -1.93 -20.14
N SER A 171 -8.12 -0.91 -21.02
CA SER A 171 -9.08 -0.84 -22.13
C SER A 171 -8.91 -1.95 -23.18
N ARG A 172 -7.67 -2.42 -23.41
CA ARG A 172 -7.41 -3.56 -24.30
C ARG A 172 -7.98 -4.87 -23.74
N ASN A 173 -7.86 -5.10 -22.42
CA ASN A 173 -8.38 -6.30 -21.77
C ASN A 173 -9.91 -6.34 -21.73
N LEU A 174 -10.58 -5.19 -21.83
CA LEU A 174 -12.04 -5.10 -21.93
C LEU A 174 -12.57 -5.40 -23.35
N ARG A 175 -11.70 -5.32 -24.36
CA ARG A 175 -12.07 -5.55 -25.77
C ARG A 175 -12.04 -7.02 -26.18
N VAL A 176 -11.68 -7.91 -25.26
CA VAL A 176 -11.61 -9.36 -25.48
C VAL A 176 -12.60 -10.05 -24.53
N ARG A 177 -13.89 -9.80 -24.74
CA ARG A 177 -15.01 -10.63 -24.32
C ARG A 177 -16.12 -10.51 -25.34
#